data_AF-A0A1F3SSX3-F1
#
_entry.id   AF-A0A1F3SSX3-F1
#
_cell.length_a   1.000
_cell.length_b   1.000
_cell.length_c   1.000
_cell.angle_alpha   90.00
_cell.angle_beta   90.00
_cell.angle_gamma   90.00
#
_symmetry.space_group_name_H-M   'P 1'
#
loop_
_entity.id
_entity.type
_entity.pdbx_description
1 polymer ?
#
loop_
_entity_poly.entity_id
_entity_poly.type
_entity_poly.pdbx_seq_one_letter_code
_entity_poly.pdbx_strand_id
1 'polypeptide(L)'
;MRPIHIFAMAVFFLCLTSCATRMRIMDAAAVSMTESSLHQGEKLQEIGPVEDKFCPSAAKDQGPQGLMDEVIRSAQNKSGADYITNAVFYLELNGCVVVNGTATRRVR
;
A
#
# COMPACT_ATOMS: atom_id res chain seq x y z
N MET A 1 38.32 0.51 38.32
CA MET A 1 38.20 0.34 36.86
C MET A 1 37.19 -0.77 36.55
N ARG A 2 35.93 -0.44 36.21
CA ARG A 2 34.95 -1.39 35.63
C ARG A 2 33.94 -0.62 34.74
N PRO A 3 34.18 -0.46 33.43
CA PRO A 3 33.30 0.29 32.53
C PRO A 3 32.31 -0.61 31.75
N ILE A 4 31.86 -1.74 32.33
CA ILE A 4 31.15 -2.78 31.58
C ILE A 4 29.61 -2.58 31.59
N HIS A 5 29.05 -1.88 32.60
CA HIS A 5 27.59 -1.75 32.73
C HIS A 5 26.97 -0.61 31.91
N ILE A 6 27.75 0.39 31.47
CA ILE A 6 27.22 1.56 30.74
C ILE A 6 26.92 1.22 29.27
N PHE A 7 27.66 0.27 28.67
CA PHE A 7 27.45 -0.12 27.27
C PHE A 7 26.16 -0.92 27.03
N ALA A 8 25.66 -1.66 28.02
CA ALA A 8 24.47 -2.50 27.83
C ALA A 8 23.16 -1.70 27.76
N MET A 9 23.10 -0.52 28.40
CA MET A 9 21.89 0.29 28.45
C MET A 9 21.66 1.14 27.18
N ALA A 10 22.73 1.49 26.46
CA ALA A 10 22.64 2.27 25.23
C ALA A 10 22.06 1.48 24.04
N VAL A 11 22.28 0.16 23.98
CA VAL A 11 21.80 -0.69 22.89
C VAL A 11 20.28 -0.90 22.94
N PHE A 12 19.67 -0.88 24.13
CA PHE A 12 18.24 -1.08 24.29
C PHE A 12 17.40 0.13 23.80
N PHE A 13 17.98 1.33 23.78
CA PHE A 13 17.28 2.56 23.37
C PHE A 13 17.24 2.76 21.84
N LEU A 14 18.12 2.08 21.09
CA LEU A 14 18.17 2.17 19.62
C LEU A 14 17.10 1.33 18.89
N CYS A 15 16.41 0.42 19.58
CA CYS A 15 15.38 -0.42 18.96
C CYS A 15 13.99 0.24 18.89
N LEU A 16 13.80 1.45 19.44
CA LEU A 16 12.48 2.08 19.54
C LEU A 16 12.13 3.04 18.38
N THR A 17 13.02 3.29 17.42
CA THR A 17 12.83 4.37 16.43
C THR A 17 12.38 3.94 15.02
N SER A 18 11.94 2.69 14.80
CA SER A 18 11.44 2.26 13.48
C SER A 18 9.92 2.34 13.34
N CYS A 19 9.28 3.38 13.87
CA CYS A 19 7.89 3.68 13.50
C CYS A 19 7.90 4.37 12.13
N ALA A 20 7.72 3.61 11.05
CA ALA A 20 7.48 4.17 9.73
C ALA A 20 6.14 4.92 9.75
N THR A 21 6.19 6.25 9.81
CA THR A 21 4.98 7.08 9.84
C THR A 21 4.28 7.00 8.48
N ARG A 22 3.05 6.49 8.48
CA ARG A 22 2.16 6.49 7.32
C ARG A 22 1.12 7.60 7.51
N MET A 23 1.01 8.50 6.55
CA MET A 23 -0.05 9.50 6.52
C MET A 23 -1.19 9.01 5.63
N ARG A 24 -2.39 8.90 6.17
CA ARG A 24 -3.58 8.53 5.37
C ARG A 24 -3.89 9.67 4.39
N ILE A 25 -3.99 9.33 3.11
CA ILE A 25 -4.28 10.29 2.03
C ILE A 25 -5.78 10.32 1.75
N MET A 26 -6.38 9.15 1.52
CA MET A 26 -7.79 9.04 1.16
C MET A 26 -8.31 7.60 1.31
N ASP A 27 -9.64 7.50 1.28
CA ASP A 27 -10.37 6.25 1.24
C ASP A 27 -11.21 6.19 -0.03
N ALA A 28 -11.32 4.99 -0.59
CA ALA A 28 -12.19 4.72 -1.72
C ALA A 28 -12.95 3.41 -1.49
N ALA A 29 -14.25 3.43 -1.83
CA ALA A 29 -15.09 2.24 -1.70
C ALA A 29 -14.60 1.11 -2.61
N ALA A 30 -14.21 1.44 -3.84
CA ALA A 30 -13.59 0.54 -4.81
C ALA A 30 -12.69 1.32 -5.77
N VAL A 31 -11.58 0.70 -6.18
CA VAL A 31 -10.69 1.22 -7.23
C VAL A 31 -10.35 0.10 -8.21
N SER A 32 -10.15 0.47 -9.48
CA SER A 32 -9.70 -0.43 -10.53
C SER A 32 -8.98 0.34 -11.64
N MET A 33 -7.95 -0.26 -12.22
CA MET A 33 -7.29 0.21 -13.44
C MET A 33 -7.80 -0.48 -14.70
N THR A 34 -8.60 -1.55 -14.55
CA THR A 34 -9.12 -2.35 -15.66
C THR A 34 -10.61 -2.12 -15.91
N GLU A 35 -11.32 -1.55 -14.94
CA GLU A 35 -12.76 -1.32 -15.00
C GLU A 35 -13.06 0.16 -14.74
N SER A 36 -13.91 0.76 -15.56
CA SER A 36 -14.24 2.19 -15.47
C SER A 36 -15.17 2.53 -14.29
N SER A 37 -16.00 1.58 -13.86
CA SER A 37 -16.94 1.74 -12.76
C SER A 37 -17.46 0.40 -12.26
N LEU A 38 -17.75 0.33 -10.96
CA LEU A 38 -18.47 -0.81 -10.37
C LEU A 38 -19.98 -0.64 -10.65
N HIS A 39 -20.60 -1.59 -11.36
CA HIS A 39 -22.02 -1.50 -11.68
C HIS A 39 -22.88 -1.99 -10.50
N GLN A 40 -24.02 -1.34 -10.29
CA GLN A 40 -24.96 -1.74 -9.25
C GLN A 40 -25.48 -3.17 -9.51
N GLY A 41 -25.37 -4.03 -8.51
CA GLY A 41 -25.79 -5.44 -8.60
C GLY A 41 -24.72 -6.40 -9.11
N GLU A 42 -23.50 -5.93 -9.38
CA GLU A 42 -22.38 -6.83 -9.67
C GLU A 42 -22.05 -7.71 -8.46
N LYS A 43 -21.84 -9.00 -8.73
CA LYS A 43 -21.37 -9.95 -7.73
C LYS A 43 -19.85 -9.94 -7.72
N LEU A 44 -19.29 -9.57 -6.58
CA LEU A 44 -17.86 -9.64 -6.31
C LEU A 44 -17.57 -10.86 -5.44
N GLN A 45 -16.52 -11.60 -5.80
CA GLN A 45 -15.93 -12.63 -4.96
C GLN A 45 -14.67 -12.06 -4.31
N GLU A 46 -14.61 -12.12 -2.98
CA GLU A 46 -13.40 -11.77 -2.25
C GLU A 46 -12.30 -12.79 -2.51
N ILE A 47 -11.12 -12.30 -2.90
CA ILE A 47 -9.90 -13.08 -3.02
C ILE A 47 -9.13 -13.06 -1.68
N GLY A 48 -9.10 -11.90 -1.03
CA GLY A 48 -8.42 -11.71 0.26
C GLY A 48 -7.90 -10.29 0.47
N PRO A 49 -7.23 -10.02 1.61
CA PRO A 49 -6.62 -8.73 1.85
C PRO A 49 -5.44 -8.49 0.89
N VAL A 50 -5.26 -7.25 0.46
CA VAL A 50 -4.13 -6.82 -0.36
C VAL A 50 -3.50 -5.57 0.25
N GLU A 51 -2.17 -5.57 0.35
CA GLU A 51 -1.35 -4.40 0.62
C GLU A 51 -0.28 -4.34 -0.46
N ASP A 52 -0.13 -3.20 -1.12
CA ASP A 52 0.98 -2.96 -2.02
C ASP A 52 1.53 -1.55 -1.90
N LYS A 53 2.79 -1.40 -2.29
CA LYS A 53 3.55 -0.15 -2.21
C LYS A 53 4.23 0.17 -3.52
N PHE A 54 4.05 1.40 -3.97
CA PHE A 54 4.78 1.98 -5.08
C PHE A 54 5.68 3.12 -4.59
N CYS A 55 6.98 3.00 -4.87
CA CYS A 55 7.97 4.01 -4.54
C CYS A 55 8.48 4.64 -5.84
N PRO A 56 8.27 5.95 -6.04
CA PRO A 56 8.81 6.60 -7.21
C PRO A 56 10.35 6.50 -7.24
N SER A 57 10.91 6.12 -8.39
CA SER A 57 12.32 6.28 -8.70
C SER A 57 12.52 7.15 -9.94
N ALA A 58 13.48 8.08 -9.88
CA ALA A 58 13.83 8.99 -10.98
C ALA A 58 14.13 8.29 -12.32
N ALA A 59 14.42 6.99 -12.30
CA ALA A 59 14.71 6.18 -13.48
C ALA A 59 13.49 5.44 -14.07
N LYS A 60 12.36 5.32 -13.35
CA LYS A 60 11.21 4.48 -13.77
C LYS A 60 9.87 5.21 -13.85
N ASP A 61 9.75 6.41 -13.31
CA ASP A 61 8.43 7.09 -13.19
C ASP A 61 8.12 8.08 -14.31
N GLN A 62 8.73 7.92 -15.49
CA GLN A 62 8.43 8.79 -16.64
C GLN A 62 7.15 8.39 -17.38
N GLY A 63 6.33 7.50 -16.80
CA GLY A 63 5.05 7.10 -17.36
C GLY A 63 3.98 8.19 -17.20
N PRO A 64 2.89 8.14 -17.98
CA PRO A 64 1.78 9.08 -17.86
C PRO A 64 0.89 8.84 -16.62
N GLN A 65 1.16 7.80 -15.84
CA GLN A 65 0.31 7.34 -14.74
C GLN A 65 0.72 8.00 -13.43
N GLY A 66 -0.28 8.37 -12.61
CA GLY A 66 -0.03 8.92 -11.28
C GLY A 66 0.46 7.85 -10.30
N LEU A 67 1.05 8.27 -9.16
CA LEU A 67 1.54 7.35 -8.13
C LEU A 67 0.43 6.41 -7.59
N MET A 68 -0.81 6.91 -7.52
CA MET A 68 -1.97 6.11 -7.10
C MET A 68 -2.32 5.04 -8.15
N ASP A 69 -2.34 5.41 -9.43
CA ASP A 69 -2.63 4.48 -10.53
C ASP A 69 -1.61 3.34 -10.56
N GLU A 70 -0.34 3.68 -10.36
CA GLU A 70 0.77 2.73 -10.32
C GLU A 70 0.64 1.72 -9.18
N VAL A 71 0.30 2.18 -7.96
CA VAL A 71 0.11 1.27 -6.83
C VAL A 71 -1.13 0.40 -6.99
N ILE A 72 -2.23 0.94 -7.55
CA ILE A 72 -3.45 0.16 -7.82
C ILE A 72 -3.15 -0.90 -8.88
N ARG A 73 -2.51 -0.53 -9.99
CA ARG A 73 -2.11 -1.44 -11.07
C ARG A 73 -1.22 -2.57 -10.53
N SER A 74 -0.21 -2.23 -9.74
CA SER A 74 0.69 -3.22 -9.13
C SER A 74 -0.06 -4.17 -8.20
N ALA A 75 -0.94 -3.64 -7.32
CA ALA A 75 -1.75 -4.43 -6.41
C ALA A 75 -2.71 -5.37 -7.14
N GLN A 76 -3.38 -4.90 -8.20
CA GLN A 76 -4.26 -5.71 -9.04
C GLN A 76 -3.48 -6.81 -9.77
N ASN A 77 -2.34 -6.48 -10.36
CA ASN A 77 -1.49 -7.46 -11.06
C ASN A 77 -0.98 -8.56 -10.11
N LYS A 78 -0.60 -8.22 -8.88
CA LYS A 78 -0.13 -9.20 -7.89
C LYS A 78 -1.24 -10.10 -7.36
N SER A 79 -2.42 -9.55 -7.13
CA SER A 79 -3.56 -10.28 -6.56
C SER A 79 -4.42 -10.99 -7.61
N GLY A 80 -4.32 -10.60 -8.89
CA GLY A 80 -5.24 -11.03 -9.94
C GLY A 80 -6.67 -10.55 -9.72
N ALA A 81 -6.83 -9.40 -9.04
CA ALA A 81 -8.12 -8.80 -8.71
C ALA A 81 -8.60 -7.84 -9.80
N ASP A 82 -9.91 -7.83 -10.05
CA ASP A 82 -10.54 -6.84 -10.93
C ASP A 82 -10.80 -5.52 -10.20
N TYR A 83 -10.95 -5.56 -8.87
CA TYR A 83 -11.15 -4.41 -8.01
C TYR A 83 -10.44 -4.57 -6.67
N ILE A 84 -10.01 -3.45 -6.09
CA ILE A 84 -9.63 -3.36 -4.68
C ILE A 84 -10.74 -2.60 -3.95
N THR A 85 -11.44 -3.27 -3.06
CA THR A 85 -12.54 -2.70 -2.27
C THR A 85 -12.06 -2.24 -0.90
N ASN A 86 -12.77 -1.29 -0.29
CA ASN A 86 -12.39 -0.66 0.99
C ASN A 86 -10.93 -0.18 0.97
N ALA A 87 -10.52 0.42 -0.15
CA ALA A 87 -9.16 0.83 -0.39
C ALA A 87 -8.82 2.05 0.47
N VAL A 88 -7.71 1.98 1.19
CA VAL A 88 -7.13 3.06 1.97
C VAL A 88 -5.74 3.34 1.45
N PHE A 89 -5.50 4.60 1.10
CA PHE A 89 -4.22 5.06 0.55
C PHE A 89 -3.42 5.77 1.63
N TYR A 90 -2.12 5.47 1.68
CA TYR A 90 -1.17 6.10 2.59
C TYR A 90 0.04 6.66 1.83
N LEU A 91 0.59 7.76 2.35
CA LEU A 91 1.89 8.29 1.96
C LEU A 91 2.91 7.96 3.05
N GLU A 92 3.98 7.27 2.69
CA GLU A 92 5.15 7.08 3.55
C GLU A 92 6.11 8.29 3.44
N LEU A 93 6.90 8.56 4.49
CA LEU A 93 7.83 9.71 4.54
C LEU A 93 8.85 9.76 3.40
N ASN A 94 9.15 8.62 2.78
CA ASN A 94 10.05 8.49 1.63
C ASN A 94 9.34 8.75 0.28
N GLY A 95 8.09 9.23 0.29
CA GLY A 95 7.32 9.54 -0.91
C GLY A 95 6.67 8.34 -1.59
N CYS A 96 6.71 7.16 -0.97
CA CYS A 96 6.01 5.98 -1.49
C CYS A 96 4.51 6.05 -1.18
N VAL A 97 3.70 5.63 -2.13
CA VAL A 97 2.25 5.45 -1.95
C VAL A 97 1.97 3.98 -1.63
N VAL A 98 1.15 3.74 -0.62
CA VAL A 98 0.71 2.41 -0.20
C VAL A 98 -0.81 2.33 -0.38
N VAL A 99 -1.31 1.20 -0.88
CA VAL A 99 -2.73 0.88 -0.91
C VAL A 99 -3.00 -0.36 -0.06
N ASN A 100 -3.98 -0.27 0.83
CA ASN A 100 -4.49 -1.39 1.62
C ASN A 100 -5.97 -1.57 1.32
N GLY A 101 -6.43 -2.82 1.15
CA GLY A 101 -7.85 -3.09 0.94
C GLY A 101 -8.13 -4.57 0.78
N THR A 102 -9.27 -4.91 0.17
CA THR A 102 -9.66 -6.28 -0.14
C THR A 102 -9.68 -6.48 -1.65
N ALA A 103 -8.83 -7.39 -2.13
CA ALA A 103 -8.83 -7.86 -3.50
C ALA A 103 -10.12 -8.62 -3.81
N THR A 104 -10.80 -8.23 -4.89
CA THR A 104 -12.07 -8.83 -5.32
C THR A 104 -12.06 -9.09 -6.83
N ARG A 105 -12.78 -10.13 -7.26
CA ARG A 105 -12.97 -10.49 -8.67
C ARG A 105 -14.45 -10.47 -9.03
N ARG A 106 -14.76 -10.05 -10.25
CA ARG A 106 -16.12 -10.11 -10.78
C ARG A 106 -16.50 -11.57 -11.03
N VAL A 107 -17.61 -12.01 -10.44
CA VAL A 107 -18.20 -13.32 -10.73
C VAL A 107 -19.08 -13.17 -11.97
N ARG A 108 -18.77 -13.94 -13.02
CA ARG A 108 -19.59 -14.03 -14.24
C ARG A 108 -20.73 -15.00 -14.06
#